data_AF-A0A3B9H1E7-F1
#
_entry.id   AF-A0A3B9H1E7-F1
#
_cell.length_a   1.000
_cell.length_b   1.000
_cell.length_c   1.000
_cell.angle_alpha   90.00
_cell.angle_beta   90.00
_cell.angle_gamma   90.00
#
_symmetry.space_group_name_H-M   'P 1'
#
loop_
_entity.id
_entity.type
_entity.pdbx_description
1 polymer ?
#
loop_
_entity_poly.entity_id
_entity_poly.type
_entity_poly.pdbx_seq_one_letter_code
_entity_poly.pdbx_strand_id
1 'polypeptide(L)'
;AGNGSATGQILFDGIDMLTAPIQTLRQIRGARVSMIFQDPLTSLTPHMTVGAQMREVLALHTGEKGEVADKHCIEWLENVRIPEAARRMNQFPHELSGGMRQR
;
A
#
# COMPACT_ATOMS: atom_id res chain seq x y z
N ALA A 1 -17.67 26.14 -21.05
CA ALA A 1 -18.38 25.43 -19.97
C ALA A 1 -17.84 25.94 -18.63
N GLY A 2 -18.68 26.52 -17.78
CA GLY A 2 -18.24 27.21 -16.54
C GLY A 2 -19.39 27.48 -15.55
N ASN A 3 -20.48 26.72 -15.63
CA ASN A 3 -21.72 26.94 -14.88
C ASN A 3 -21.89 25.97 -13.70
N GLY A 4 -20.83 25.34 -13.23
CA GLY A 4 -20.89 24.38 -12.12
C GLY A 4 -19.84 24.70 -11.05
N SER A 5 -20.27 24.68 -9.78
CA SER A 5 -19.40 24.63 -8.61
C SER A 5 -19.74 23.39 -7.78
N ALA A 6 -18.73 22.76 -7.20
CA ALA A 6 -18.89 21.65 -6.27
C ALA A 6 -18.22 22.04 -4.95
N THR A 7 -18.91 21.77 -3.84
CA THR A 7 -18.40 21.94 -2.48
C THR A 7 -18.69 20.68 -1.69
N GLY A 8 -17.94 20.46 -0.62
CA GLY A 8 -18.11 19.28 0.22
C GLY A 8 -17.02 19.19 1.28
N GLN A 9 -17.17 18.20 2.15
CA GLN A 9 -16.23 17.90 3.22
C GLN A 9 -16.05 16.39 3.32
N ILE A 10 -14.83 15.93 3.61
CA ILE A 10 -14.56 14.51 3.89
C ILE A 10 -13.91 14.42 5.26
N LEU A 11 -14.67 13.99 6.26
CA LEU A 11 -14.17 13.86 7.62
C LEU A 11 -13.63 12.46 7.88
N PHE A 12 -12.38 12.37 8.32
CA PHE A 12 -11.77 11.17 8.87
C PHE A 12 -11.25 11.48 10.27
N ASP A 13 -11.77 10.80 11.30
CA ASP A 13 -11.46 11.07 12.71
C ASP A 13 -11.54 12.59 13.06
N GLY A 14 -12.53 13.29 12.49
CA GLY A 14 -12.74 14.73 12.68
C GLY A 14 -11.85 15.67 11.85
N ILE A 15 -10.92 15.12 11.06
CA ILE A 15 -10.04 15.88 10.17
C ILE A 15 -10.67 15.97 8.78
N ASP A 16 -10.81 17.18 8.23
CA ASP A 16 -11.25 17.36 6.85
C ASP A 16 -10.11 17.06 5.86
N MET A 17 -10.23 15.92 5.20
CA MET A 17 -9.26 15.37 4.26
C MET A 17 -9.11 16.22 2.99
N LEU A 18 -10.07 17.10 2.67
CA LEU A 18 -10.00 17.99 1.51
C LEU A 18 -9.15 19.23 1.75
N THR A 19 -9.05 19.68 3.01
CA THR A 19 -8.42 20.96 3.37
C THR A 19 -7.22 20.81 4.31
N ALA A 20 -6.99 19.62 4.88
CA ALA A 20 -5.88 19.37 5.78
C ALA A 20 -4.48 19.57 5.12
N PRO A 21 -3.47 20.04 5.89
CA PRO A 21 -2.10 20.17 5.40
C PRO A 21 -1.52 18.82 4.91
N ILE A 22 -0.63 18.87 3.91
CA ILE A 22 -0.03 17.67 3.33
C ILE A 22 0.71 16.79 4.35
N GLN A 23 1.30 17.40 5.39
CA GLN A 23 1.98 16.67 6.46
C GLN A 23 1.00 15.83 7.28
N THR A 24 -0.17 16.38 7.62
CA THR A 24 -1.27 15.65 8.27
C THR A 24 -1.78 14.54 7.37
N LEU A 25 -2.00 14.82 6.08
CA LEU A 25 -2.46 13.82 5.12
C LEU A 25 -1.49 12.64 4.98
N ARG A 26 -0.17 12.88 5.04
CA ARG A 26 0.86 11.82 4.98
C ARG A 26 0.85 10.89 6.20
N GLN A 27 0.47 11.39 7.37
CA GLN A 27 0.34 10.57 8.58
C GLN A 27 -0.90 9.66 8.53
N ILE A 28 -1.94 10.09 7.81
CA ILE A 28 -3.19 9.33 7.65
C ILE A 28 -3.07 8.31 6.51
N ARG A 29 -2.56 8.74 5.35
CA ARG A 29 -2.45 7.91 4.14
C ARG A 29 -1.38 6.84 4.33
N GLY A 30 -1.70 5.61 3.96
CA GLY A 30 -0.83 4.43 4.10
C GLY A 30 -0.93 3.75 5.47
N ALA A 31 -0.90 4.53 6.56
CA ALA A 31 -0.93 3.97 7.92
C ALA A 31 -2.34 3.76 8.48
N ARG A 32 -3.27 4.68 8.21
CA ARG A 32 -4.67 4.64 8.71
C ARG A 32 -5.68 4.41 7.60
N VAL A 33 -5.39 4.96 6.41
CA VAL A 33 -6.25 4.85 5.22
C VAL A 33 -5.39 4.47 4.02
N SER A 34 -5.71 3.34 3.41
CA SER A 34 -5.02 2.81 2.23
C SER A 34 -6.03 2.50 1.13
N MET A 35 -5.55 2.45 -0.11
CA MET A 35 -6.37 2.22 -1.28
C MET A 35 -5.88 0.98 -2.03
N ILE A 36 -6.82 0.13 -2.43
CA ILE A 36 -6.58 -0.96 -3.38
C ILE A 36 -7.23 -0.55 -4.69
N PHE A 37 -6.45 -0.43 -5.76
CA PHE A 37 -6.93 0.01 -7.07
C PHE A 37 -7.68 -1.12 -7.80
N GLN A 38 -8.61 -0.74 -8.67
CA GLN A 38 -9.38 -1.72 -9.46
C GLN A 38 -8.51 -2.52 -10.44
N ASP A 39 -7.46 -1.90 -10.98
CA ASP A 39 -6.41 -2.60 -11.72
C ASP A 39 -5.20 -2.84 -10.80
N PRO A 40 -5.05 -4.04 -10.23
CA PRO A 40 -3.98 -4.34 -9.28
C PRO A 40 -2.58 -4.24 -9.91
N LEU A 41 -2.47 -4.36 -11.24
CA LEU A 41 -1.19 -4.29 -11.93
C LEU A 41 -0.59 -2.88 -11.93
N THR A 42 -1.43 -1.85 -11.83
CA THR A 42 -0.97 -0.46 -11.78
C THR A 42 -0.32 -0.09 -10.44
N SER A 43 -0.56 -0.89 -9.40
CA SER A 43 -0.12 -0.59 -8.03
C SER A 43 1.26 -1.16 -7.71
N LEU A 44 1.71 -2.18 -8.44
CA LEU A 44 3.00 -2.82 -8.23
C LEU A 44 4.05 -2.24 -9.17
N THR A 45 5.19 -1.88 -8.61
CA THR A 45 6.37 -1.40 -9.35
C THR A 45 7.06 -2.59 -10.03
N PRO A 46 7.11 -2.66 -11.38
CA PRO A 46 7.44 -3.90 -12.09
C PRO A 46 8.91 -4.31 -12.01
N HIS A 47 9.81 -3.37 -11.72
CA HIS A 47 11.26 -3.57 -11.65
C HIS A 47 11.78 -3.76 -10.22
N MET A 48 10.88 -3.85 -9.24
CA MET A 48 11.21 -4.14 -7.85
C MET A 48 10.62 -5.48 -7.45
N THR A 49 11.30 -6.24 -6.59
CA THR A 49 10.71 -7.45 -6.03
C THR A 49 9.55 -7.10 -5.11
N VAL A 50 8.63 -8.05 -4.92
CA VAL A 50 7.48 -7.92 -4.03
C VAL A 50 7.93 -7.51 -2.63
N GLY A 51 8.93 -8.21 -2.09
CA GLY A 51 9.46 -7.92 -0.77
C GLY A 51 10.14 -6.55 -0.67
N ALA A 52 10.83 -6.08 -1.71
CA ALA A 52 11.47 -4.77 -1.69
C ALA A 52 10.44 -3.64 -1.54
N GLN A 53 9.32 -3.74 -2.26
CA GLN A 53 8.25 -2.74 -2.21
C GLN A 53 7.50 -2.78 -0.88
N MET A 54 7.20 -3.97 -0.36
CA MET A 54 6.56 -4.11 0.96
C MET A 54 7.42 -3.53 2.09
N ARG A 55 8.74 -3.78 2.04
CA ARG A 55 9.70 -3.20 3.00
C ARG A 55 9.79 -1.69 2.91
N GLU A 56 9.73 -1.13 1.69
CA GLU A 56 9.73 0.32 1.50
C GLU A 56 8.51 0.96 2.17
N VAL A 57 7.32 0.39 1.98
CA VAL A 57 6.08 0.84 2.63
C VAL A 57 6.20 0.77 4.16
N LEU A 58 6.68 -0.35 4.71
CA LEU A 58 6.93 -0.48 6.15
C LEU A 58 7.93 0.58 6.65
N ALA A 59 9.08 0.70 5.99
CA ALA A 59 10.11 1.65 6.40
C ALA A 59 9.62 3.10 6.38
N LEU A 60 8.75 3.46 5.43
CA LEU A 60 8.19 4.81 5.31
C LEU A 60 7.12 5.11 6.37
N HIS A 61 6.29 4.13 6.72
CA HIS A 61 5.12 4.35 7.57
C HIS A 61 5.29 3.93 9.04
N THR A 62 6.13 2.93 9.32
CA THR A 62 6.38 2.43 10.68
C THR A 62 7.83 2.58 11.12
N GLY A 63 8.76 2.81 10.18
CA GLY A 63 10.19 2.91 10.46
C GLY A 63 10.89 1.56 10.62
N GLU A 64 10.15 0.45 10.49
CA GLU A 64 10.68 -0.90 10.60
C GLU A 64 11.56 -1.27 9.41
N LYS A 65 12.70 -1.93 9.68
CA LYS A 65 13.71 -2.31 8.68
C LYS A 65 14.36 -3.64 9.03
N GLY A 66 15.04 -4.24 8.06
CA GLY A 66 15.79 -5.49 8.25
C GLY A 66 14.89 -6.68 8.55
N GLU A 67 15.36 -7.58 9.42
CA GLU A 67 14.70 -8.87 9.70
C GLU A 67 13.29 -8.71 10.28
N VAL A 68 13.03 -7.63 11.04
CA VAL A 68 11.68 -7.36 11.58
C VAL A 68 10.70 -7.05 10.44
N ALA A 69 11.11 -6.23 9.48
CA ALA A 69 10.29 -5.94 8.31
C ALA A 69 10.08 -7.18 7.43
N ASP A 70 11.10 -8.04 7.30
CA ASP A 70 11.00 -9.31 6.59
C ASP A 70 9.92 -10.22 7.19
N LYS A 71 9.93 -10.38 8.52
CA LYS A 71 8.95 -11.19 9.24
C LYS A 71 7.54 -10.66 9.03
N HIS A 72 7.32 -9.36 9.23
CA HIS A 72 6.00 -8.75 9.00
C HIS A 72 5.52 -8.91 7.55
N CYS A 73 6.39 -8.72 6.55
CA CYS A 73 5.99 -8.91 5.16
C CYS A 73 5.58 -10.36 4.88
N ILE A 74 6.31 -11.34 5.41
CA ILE A 74 5.99 -12.76 5.24
C ILE A 74 4.65 -13.07 5.92
N GLU A 75 4.44 -12.62 7.15
CA GLU A 75 3.18 -12.78 7.88
C GLU A 75 1.99 -12.18 7.10
N TRP A 76 2.16 -11.02 6.47
CA TRP A 76 1.11 -10.41 5.65
C TRP A 76 0.78 -11.24 4.42
N LEU A 77 1.80 -11.72 3.69
CA LEU A 77 1.61 -12.63 2.56
C LEU A 77 0.89 -13.93 3.00
N GLU A 78 1.21 -14.45 4.18
CA GLU A 78 0.54 -15.63 4.75
C GLU A 78 -0.92 -15.34 5.11
N ASN A 79 -1.22 -14.17 5.69
CA ASN A 79 -2.58 -13.75 6.03
C ASN A 79 -3.50 -13.68 4.80
N VAL A 80 -2.96 -13.28 3.65
CA VAL A 80 -3.69 -13.30 2.36
C VAL A 80 -3.52 -14.63 1.58
N ARG A 81 -3.00 -15.67 2.25
CA ARG A 81 -2.85 -17.05 1.75
C ARG A 81 -1.98 -17.15 0.50
N ILE A 82 -0.91 -16.37 0.42
CA ILE A 82 0.08 -16.50 -0.65
C ILE A 82 0.98 -17.72 -0.33
N PRO A 83 1.00 -18.75 -1.19
CA PRO A 83 1.82 -19.92 -0.95
C PRO A 83 3.30 -19.60 -1.09
N GLU A 84 4.13 -20.25 -0.27
CA GLU A 84 5.58 -20.07 -0.22
C GLU A 84 5.97 -18.59 0.04
N ALA A 85 5.26 -17.88 0.93
CA ALA A 85 5.41 -16.45 1.19
C ALA A 85 6.87 -15.96 1.24
N ALA A 86 7.72 -16.62 2.03
CA ALA A 86 9.14 -16.31 2.12
C ALA A 86 9.89 -16.36 0.77
N ARG A 87 9.56 -17.33 -0.09
CA ARG A 87 10.12 -17.43 -1.46
C ARG A 87 9.59 -16.30 -2.34
N ARG A 88 8.28 -15.97 -2.22
CA ARG A 88 7.61 -14.94 -3.04
C ARG A 88 8.17 -13.53 -2.79
N MET A 89 8.73 -13.27 -1.60
CA MET A 89 9.42 -12.01 -1.28
C MET A 89 10.51 -11.63 -2.30
N ASN A 90 11.15 -12.63 -2.94
CA ASN A 90 12.23 -12.41 -3.90
C ASN A 90 11.76 -12.37 -5.35
N GLN A 91 10.45 -12.55 -5.60
CA GLN A 91 9.90 -12.53 -6.94
C GLN A 91 9.53 -11.12 -7.37
N PHE A 92 9.52 -10.89 -8.68
CA PHE A 92 8.96 -9.72 -9.31
C PHE A 92 7.46 -9.88 -9.55
N PRO A 93 6.69 -8.77 -9.67
CA PRO A 93 5.25 -8.84 -9.91
C PRO A 93 4.86 -9.69 -11.12
N HIS A 94 5.65 -9.69 -12.19
CA HIS A 94 5.35 -10.46 -13.41
C HIS A 94 5.44 -11.99 -13.21
N GLU A 95 6.10 -12.46 -12.15
CA GLU A 95 6.22 -13.87 -11.80
C GLU A 95 5.06 -14.39 -10.94
N LEU A 96 4.18 -13.50 -10.48
CA LEU A 96 2.98 -13.84 -9.72
C LEU A 96 1.76 -14.03 -10.65
N SER A 97 0.85 -14.93 -10.27
CA SER A 97 -0.45 -15.04 -10.94
C SER A 97 -1.30 -13.77 -10.72
N GLY A 98 -2.29 -13.52 -11.59
CA GLY A 98 -3.20 -12.38 -11.41
C GLY A 98 -3.86 -12.33 -10.04
N GLY A 99 -4.40 -13.46 -9.57
CA GLY A 99 -5.01 -13.55 -8.25
C GLY A 99 -4.02 -13.50 -7.08
N MET A 100 -2.73 -13.74 -7.31
CA MET A 100 -1.69 -13.48 -6.30
C MET A 100 -1.29 -12.01 -6.24
N ARG A 101 -1.38 -11.27 -7.35
CA ARG A 101 -1.09 -9.83 -7.36
C ARG A 101 -2.21 -8.99 -6.76
N GLN A 102 -3.44 -9.47 -6.83
CA GLN A 102 -4.60 -8.82 -6.22
C GLN A 102 -4.64 -8.98 -4.70
N ARG A 103 -4.06 -10.07 -4.19
CA ARG A 103 -3.99 -10.40 -2.77
C ARG A 103 -2.74 -9.81 -2.16
#